data_AF-X1EA39-F1
#
_entry.id   AF-X1EA39-F1
#
_cell.length_a   1.000
_cell.length_b   1.000
_cell.length_c   1.000
_cell.angle_alpha   90.00
_cell.angle_beta   90.00
_cell.angle_gamma   90.00
#
_symmetry.space_group_name_H-M   'P 1'
#
loop_
_entity.id
_entity.type
_entity.pdbx_description
1 polymer ?
#
loop_
_entity_poly.entity_id
_entity_poly.type
_entity_poly.pdbx_seq_one_letter_code
_entity_poly.pdbx_strand_id
1 'polypeptide(L)' 'MSNILNAYKEIENFVGSEFITDKDFMKAAYSRNVDPAFPDRWADIIVRPESPEEVSEIVKIA' A
#
# COMPACT_ATOMS: atom_id res chain seq x y z
N MET A 1 13.39 2.06 -10.63
CA MET A 1 13.47 1.75 -9.19
C MET A 1 13.44 3.02 -8.33
N SER A 2 14.22 4.06 -8.64
CA SER A 2 14.20 5.34 -7.91
C SER A 2 12.82 5.99 -7.82
N ASN A 3 12.05 6.01 -8.93
CA ASN A 3 10.73 6.63 -8.97
C ASN A 3 9.71 5.93 -8.06
N ILE A 4 9.78 4.61 -7.94
CA ILE A 4 8.87 3.81 -7.09
C ILE A 4 9.15 4.10 -5.61
N LEU A 5 10.42 4.13 -5.22
CA LEU A 5 10.83 4.46 -3.85
C LEU A 5 10.45 5.90 -3.48
N ASN A 6 10.51 6.83 -4.45
CA ASN A 6 10.06 8.20 -4.24
C ASN A 6 8.55 8.28 -4.04
N ALA A 7 7.76 7.57 -4.87
CA ALA A 7 6.32 7.50 -4.72
C ALA A 7 5.90 6.95 -3.35
N TYR A 8 6.54 5.89 -2.87
CA TYR A 8 6.25 5.33 -1.53
C TYR A 8 6.54 6.32 -0.41
N LYS A 9 7.65 7.06 -0.50
CA LYS A 9 7.98 8.11 0.49
C LYS A 9 7.00 9.27 0.44
N GLU A 10 6.57 9.67 -0.75
CA GLU A 10 5.61 10.75 -0.92
C GLU A 10 4.24 10.36 -0.34
N ILE A 11 3.80 9.14 -0.60
CA ILE A 11 2.59 8.57 0.01
C ILE A 11 2.75 8.50 1.54
N GLU A 12 3.87 7.98 2.06
CA GLU A 12 4.15 7.89 3.50
C GLU A 12 4.11 9.26 4.19
N ASN A 13 4.68 10.30 3.57
CA ASN A 13 4.66 11.66 4.11
C ASN A 13 3.24 12.24 4.18
N PHE A 14 2.37 11.83 3.26
CA PHE A 14 1.02 12.34 3.15
C PHE A 14 0.03 11.60 4.06
N VAL A 15 0.01 10.25 4.03
CA VAL A 15 -0.89 9.45 4.88
C VAL A 15 -0.37 9.23 6.29
N GLY A 16 0.93 9.40 6.53
CA GLY A 16 1.58 9.11 7.80
C GLY A 16 2.11 7.67 7.91
N SER A 17 3.27 7.53 8.58
CA SER A 17 4.00 6.26 8.72
C SER A 17 3.22 5.14 9.44
N GLU A 18 2.17 5.46 10.20
CA GLU A 18 1.32 4.46 10.86
C GLU A 18 0.29 3.81 9.91
N PHE A 19 0.00 4.46 8.78
CA PHE A 19 -0.99 4.03 7.80
C PHE A 19 -0.38 3.34 6.57
N ILE A 20 0.94 3.22 6.52
CA ILE A 20 1.67 2.55 5.46
C ILE A 20 2.57 1.44 6.03
N THR A 21 2.64 0.30 5.36
CA THR A 21 3.49 -0.81 5.80
C THR A 21 3.90 -1.75 4.68
N ASP A 22 5.13 -2.23 4.75
CA ASP A 22 5.73 -3.23 3.85
C ASP A 22 5.97 -4.59 4.55
N LYS A 23 5.46 -4.77 5.78
CA LYS A 23 5.65 -5.99 6.57
C LYS A 23 5.04 -7.20 5.89
N ASP A 24 5.78 -8.30 5.81
CA ASP A 24 5.37 -9.51 5.07
C ASP A 24 4.04 -10.10 5.52
N PHE A 25 3.77 -10.15 6.84
CA PHE A 25 2.50 -10.67 7.35
C PHE A 25 1.32 -9.76 6.98
N MET A 26 1.53 -8.44 6.89
CA MET A 26 0.50 -7.49 6.44
C MET A 26 0.25 -7.67 4.95
N LYS A 27 1.30 -7.73 4.13
CA LYS A 27 1.17 -7.97 2.68
C LYS A 27 0.46 -9.29 2.39
N ALA A 28 0.80 -10.36 3.13
CA ALA A 28 0.14 -11.65 3.00
C ALA A 28 -1.34 -11.60 3.41
N ALA A 29 -1.70 -10.87 4.47
CA ALA A 29 -3.10 -10.74 4.90
C ALA A 29 -3.95 -9.95 3.90
N TYR A 30 -3.44 -8.83 3.39
CA TYR A 30 -4.18 -7.93 2.49
C TYR A 30 -4.16 -8.34 1.01
N SER A 31 -3.24 -9.23 0.59
CA SER A 31 -3.22 -9.76 -0.78
C SER A 31 -4.13 -10.97 -0.98
N ARG A 32 -4.69 -11.52 0.10
CA ARG A 32 -5.58 -12.68 0.04
C ARG A 32 -7.03 -12.24 -0.10
N ASN A 33 -7.78 -12.95 -0.94
CA ASN A 33 -9.23 -12.90 -1.00
C ASN A 33 -9.82 -14.12 -0.25
N VAL A 34 -11.10 -14.40 -0.45
CA VAL A 34 -11.79 -15.57 0.14
C VAL A 34 -11.39 -16.90 -0.51
N ASP A 35 -10.55 -16.87 -1.54
CA ASP A 35 -10.05 -18.07 -2.20
C ASP A 35 -9.09 -18.81 -1.25
N PRO A 36 -9.24 -20.13 -1.07
CA PRO A 36 -8.29 -20.93 -0.30
C PRO A 36 -6.90 -21.00 -0.94
N ALA A 37 -6.75 -20.71 -2.24
CA ALA A 37 -5.46 -20.68 -2.93
C ALA A 37 -4.61 -19.48 -2.50
N PHE A 38 -3.29 -19.66 -2.49
CA PHE A 38 -2.37 -18.54 -2.30
C PHE A 38 -2.34 -17.67 -3.56
N PRO A 39 -2.37 -16.34 -3.42
CA PRO A 39 -2.31 -15.44 -4.57
C PRO A 39 -0.93 -15.51 -5.24
N ASP A 40 -0.92 -15.51 -6.57
CA ASP A 40 0.31 -15.52 -7.39
C ASP A 40 1.17 -14.27 -7.19
N ARG A 41 0.56 -13.17 -6.72
CA ARG A 41 1.23 -11.88 -6.53
C ARG A 41 0.78 -11.24 -5.23
N TRP A 42 1.74 -10.71 -4.47
CA TRP A 42 1.47 -9.94 -3.26
C TRP A 42 1.63 -8.46 -3.56
N ALA A 43 0.90 -7.62 -2.82
CA ALA A 43 1.14 -6.19 -2.82
C ALA A 43 2.56 -5.90 -2.31
N ASP A 44 3.26 -4.95 -2.94
CA ASP A 44 4.59 -4.50 -2.50
C ASP A 44 4.51 -3.70 -1.20
N ILE A 45 3.42 -2.93 -1.03
CA ILE A 45 3.14 -2.06 0.11
C ILE A 45 1.64 -2.01 0.39
N ILE A 46 1.27 -1.85 1.65
CA ILE A 46 -0.12 -1.67 2.10
C ILE A 46 -0.29 -0.23 2.57
N VAL A 47 -1.29 0.47 2.03
CA VAL A 47 -1.66 1.85 2.40
C VAL A 47 -3.10 1.85 2.90
N ARG A 48 -3.37 2.49 4.04
CA ARG A 48 -4.68 2.51 4.72
C ARG A 48 -5.17 3.94 4.89
N PRO A 49 -5.70 4.57 3.81
CA PRO A 49 -6.23 5.92 3.90
C PRO A 49 -7.48 5.96 4.79
N GLU A 50 -7.68 7.06 5.49
CA GLU A 50 -8.82 7.32 6.37
C GLU A 50 -9.89 8.20 5.72
N SER A 51 -9.57 8.84 4.58
CA SER A 51 -10.49 9.72 3.86
C SER A 51 -10.50 9.48 2.34
N PRO A 52 -11.61 9.75 1.64
CA PRO A 52 -11.66 9.72 0.17
C PRO A 52 -10.66 10.69 -0.49
N GLU A 53 -10.39 11.81 0.15
CA GLU A 53 -9.40 12.79 -0.27
C GLU A 53 -8.01 12.15 -0.32
N GLU A 54 -7.66 11.35 0.69
CA GLU A 54 -6.38 10.65 0.69
C GLU A 54 -6.26 9.62 -0.42
N VAL A 55 -7.35 8.90 -0.73
CA VAL A 55 -7.40 7.98 -1.88
C VAL A 55 -7.09 8.73 -3.17
N SER A 56 -7.70 9.90 -3.35
CA SER A 56 -7.49 10.75 -4.53
C SER A 56 -6.02 11.15 -4.70
N GLU A 57 -5.36 11.57 -3.61
CA GLU A 57 -3.95 11.96 -3.65
C GLU A 57 -3.02 10.77 -3.90
N ILE A 58 -3.26 9.61 -3.27
CA ILE A 58 -2.46 8.40 -3.51
C ILE A 58 -2.49 8.01 -5.00
N VAL A 59 -3.67 8.06 -5.63
CA VAL A 59 -3.84 7.70 -7.05
C VAL A 59 -3.14 8.68 -7.99
N LYS A 60 -2.89 9.93 -7.59
CA LYS A 60 -2.12 10.89 -8.40
C LYS A 60 -0.61 10.64 -8.36
N ILE A 61 -0.12 10.10 -7.25
CA ILE A 61 1.31 9.84 -7.02
C ILE A 61 1.75 8.50 -7.66
N ALA A 62 0.86 7.49 -7.65
CA ALA A 62 1.13 6.13 -8.11
C ALA A 62 1.10 5.96 -9.63
#